data_AF-A0A8C0ZSA8-F1
#
_entry.id   AF-A0A8C0ZSA8-F1
#
_cell.length_a   1.000
_cell.length_b   1.000
_cell.length_c   1.000
_cell.angle_alpha   90.00
_cell.angle_beta   90.00
_cell.angle_gamma   90.00
#
_symmetry.space_group_name_H-M   'P 1'
#
loop_
_entity.id
_entity.type
_entity.pdbx_description
1 polymer ?
#
loop_
_entity_poly.entity_id
_entity_poly.type
_entity_poly.pdbx_seq_one_letter_code
_entity_poly.pdbx_strand_id
1 'polypeptide(L)'
;MAVSVASLPPGPGSEAGHAPSGGYGPIDYKRNLPRRGLSGYSMFAIGIGALLFGCWRMIKWNRQRRRLLIEDLEARIALMPLLLAEKDRRTLQMLRENLEEEAIIMKDVPNWKVGESVFNTTRWVPPLIGELYGLRTSEEVVSVGRGHLWYT
;
A
#
# COMPACT_ATOMS: atom_id res chain seq x y z
N MET A 1 -67.41 -90.29 -34.11
CA MET A 1 -65.96 -90.09 -34.14
C MET A 1 -65.70 -88.60 -34.35
N ALA A 2 -65.47 -87.84 -33.28
CA ALA A 2 -65.11 -86.43 -33.36
C ALA A 2 -63.62 -86.32 -33.03
N VAL A 3 -62.82 -85.94 -34.02
CA VAL A 3 -61.36 -85.86 -33.90
C VAL A 3 -61.00 -84.55 -33.20
N SER A 4 -60.43 -84.72 -32.00
CA SER A 4 -59.78 -83.71 -31.18
C SER A 4 -58.57 -83.14 -31.92
N VAL A 5 -58.59 -81.84 -32.22
CA VAL A 5 -57.40 -81.08 -32.63
C VAL A 5 -56.99 -80.24 -31.42
N ALA A 6 -56.04 -80.75 -30.64
CA ALA A 6 -55.37 -79.99 -29.60
C ALA A 6 -54.32 -79.10 -30.27
N SER A 7 -54.54 -77.79 -30.30
CA SER A 7 -53.50 -76.81 -30.66
C SER A 7 -52.48 -76.72 -29.53
N LEU A 8 -51.19 -76.85 -29.87
CA LEU A 8 -50.07 -76.69 -28.94
C LEU A 8 -50.06 -75.31 -28.26
N PRO A 9 -49.58 -75.20 -27.01
CA PRO A 9 -49.44 -73.90 -26.36
C PRO A 9 -48.39 -73.05 -27.09
N PRO A 10 -48.60 -71.74 -27.27
CA PRO A 10 -47.59 -70.87 -27.83
C PRO A 10 -46.35 -70.87 -26.92
N GLY A 11 -45.16 -71.11 -27.50
CA GLY A 11 -43.88 -70.97 -26.80
C GLY A 11 -43.69 -69.55 -26.26
N PRO A 12 -42.70 -69.29 -25.38
CA PRO A 12 -42.51 -67.99 -24.75
C PRO A 12 -42.10 -66.96 -25.81
N GLY A 13 -43.10 -66.39 -26.47
CA GLY A 13 -42.94 -65.26 -27.36
C GLY A 13 -42.57 -64.07 -26.50
N SER A 14 -41.31 -63.65 -26.64
CA SER A 14 -40.78 -62.31 -26.38
C SER A 14 -41.81 -61.37 -25.75
N GLU A 15 -41.79 -61.29 -24.41
CA GLU A 15 -42.59 -60.34 -23.64
C GLU A 15 -42.24 -58.94 -24.12
N ALA A 16 -43.05 -58.41 -25.03
CA ALA A 16 -42.91 -57.06 -25.55
C ALA A 16 -43.05 -56.10 -24.38
N GLY A 17 -42.05 -55.22 -24.20
CA GLY A 17 -41.95 -54.30 -23.06
C GLY A 17 -43.21 -53.45 -22.89
N HIS A 18 -44.13 -53.92 -22.06
CA HIS A 18 -45.34 -53.20 -21.69
C HIS A 18 -45.13 -52.57 -20.31
N ALA A 19 -45.65 -51.36 -20.13
CA ALA A 19 -45.62 -50.69 -18.83
C ALA A 19 -46.32 -51.58 -17.78
N PRO A 20 -45.85 -51.57 -16.51
CA PRO A 20 -46.47 -52.34 -15.43
C PRO A 20 -47.96 -51.97 -15.30
N SER A 21 -48.81 -52.93 -14.93
CA SER A 21 -50.28 -52.76 -14.90
C SER A 21 -50.76 -51.62 -13.99
N GLY A 22 -49.92 -51.14 -13.07
CA GLY A 22 -50.14 -49.96 -12.22
C GLY A 22 -49.62 -48.62 -12.75
N GLY A 23 -49.06 -48.56 -13.96
CA GLY A 23 -48.47 -47.35 -14.54
C GLY A 23 -47.13 -46.94 -13.92
N TYR A 24 -46.45 -45.94 -14.52
CA TYR A 24 -45.23 -45.35 -13.94
C TYR A 24 -45.60 -44.33 -12.85
N GLY A 25 -44.76 -44.21 -11.83
CA GLY A 25 -44.93 -43.22 -10.76
C GLY A 25 -44.93 -41.78 -11.30
N PRO A 26 -45.52 -40.83 -10.55
CA PRO A 26 -45.61 -39.44 -10.99
C PRO A 26 -44.21 -38.84 -11.17
N ILE A 27 -43.95 -38.33 -12.38
CA ILE A 27 -42.70 -37.67 -12.75
C ILE A 27 -42.91 -36.16 -12.59
N ASP A 28 -42.10 -35.54 -11.73
CA ASP A 28 -42.13 -34.09 -11.53
C ASP A 28 -41.53 -33.37 -12.75
N TYR A 29 -42.38 -33.03 -13.72
CA TYR A 29 -42.01 -32.31 -14.93
C TYR A 29 -41.87 -30.78 -14.72
N LYS A 30 -42.22 -30.28 -13.53
CA LYS A 30 -42.21 -28.84 -13.20
C LYS A 30 -40.89 -28.40 -12.60
N ARG A 31 -40.48 -27.17 -12.92
CA ARG A 31 -39.23 -26.58 -12.44
C ARG A 31 -39.32 -26.20 -10.96
N ASN A 32 -38.75 -27.02 -10.08
CA ASN A 32 -38.70 -26.78 -8.64
C ASN A 32 -37.47 -25.94 -8.24
N LEU A 33 -37.53 -24.61 -8.40
CA LEU A 33 -36.51 -23.73 -7.83
C LEU A 33 -36.92 -23.25 -6.43
N PRO A 34 -36.22 -23.68 -5.36
CA PRO A 34 -36.44 -23.10 -4.05
C PRO A 34 -36.00 -21.64 -4.07
N ARG A 35 -36.86 -20.73 -3.62
CA ARG A 35 -36.47 -19.34 -3.36
C ARG A 35 -35.50 -19.33 -2.18
N ARG A 36 -34.20 -19.44 -2.48
CA ARG A 36 -33.10 -19.36 -1.52
C ARG A 36 -32.52 -17.94 -1.54
N GLY A 37 -32.30 -17.38 -0.36
CA GLY A 37 -31.67 -16.07 -0.19
C GLY A 37 -32.37 -15.20 0.85
N LEU A 38 -31.64 -14.22 1.34
CA LEU A 38 -32.16 -13.13 2.18
C LEU A 38 -33.00 -12.19 1.30
N SER A 39 -34.03 -11.58 1.88
CA SER A 39 -34.82 -10.54 1.20
C SER A 39 -33.92 -9.38 0.77
N GLY A 40 -34.23 -8.72 -0.35
CA GLY A 40 -33.43 -7.58 -0.83
C GLY A 40 -33.28 -6.49 0.24
N TYR A 41 -34.35 -6.22 1.00
CA TYR A 41 -34.31 -5.27 2.12
C TYR A 41 -33.38 -5.72 3.24
N SER A 42 -33.33 -7.02 3.56
CA SER A 42 -32.43 -7.51 4.61
C SER A 42 -30.97 -7.50 4.17
N MET A 43 -30.69 -7.69 2.88
CA MET A 43 -29.33 -7.49 2.33
C MET A 43 -28.88 -6.03 2.46
N PHE A 44 -29.74 -5.06 2.12
CA PHE A 44 -29.42 -3.65 2.29
C PHE A 44 -29.25 -3.25 3.76
N ALA A 45 -30.09 -3.77 4.67
CA ALA A 45 -29.97 -3.50 6.10
C ALA A 45 -28.62 -3.98 6.66
N ILE A 46 -28.17 -5.18 6.27
CA ILE A 46 -26.86 -5.72 6.66
C ILE A 46 -25.73 -4.88 6.06
N GLY A 47 -25.84 -4.51 4.78
CA GLY A 47 -24.84 -3.68 4.10
C GLY A 47 -24.68 -2.31 4.77
N ILE A 48 -25.78 -1.63 5.05
CA ILE A 48 -25.78 -0.32 5.73
C ILE A 48 -25.24 -0.48 7.15
N GLY A 49 -25.63 -1.53 7.88
CA GLY A 49 -25.12 -1.82 9.23
C GLY A 49 -23.60 -2.00 9.25
N ALA A 50 -23.06 -2.77 8.30
CA ALA A 50 -21.62 -2.98 8.15
C ALA A 50 -20.87 -1.69 7.82
N LEU A 51 -21.42 -0.86 6.92
CA LEU A 51 -20.84 0.43 6.55
C LEU A 51 -20.83 1.40 7.73
N LEU A 52 -21.95 1.54 8.45
CA LEU A 52 -22.04 2.42 9.62
C LEU A 52 -21.04 2.00 10.71
N PHE A 53 -20.94 0.69 10.97
CA PHE A 53 -19.96 0.16 11.92
C PHE A 53 -18.52 0.41 11.48
N GLY A 54 -18.21 0.16 10.20
CA GLY A 54 -16.89 0.41 9.61
C GLY A 54 -16.49 1.89 9.70
N CYS A 55 -17.38 2.80 9.31
CA CYS A 55 -17.18 4.24 9.41
C CYS A 55 -16.94 4.68 10.87
N TRP A 56 -17.74 4.20 11.82
CA TRP A 56 -17.54 4.50 13.23
C TRP A 56 -16.17 4.03 13.75
N ARG A 57 -15.76 2.80 13.41
CA ARG A 57 -14.44 2.27 13.81
C ARG A 57 -13.31 3.08 13.19
N MET A 58 -13.44 3.43 11.90
CA MET A 58 -12.46 4.24 11.17
C MET A 58 -12.32 5.63 11.79
N ILE A 59 -13.42 6.29 12.17
CA ILE A 59 -13.38 7.59 12.86
C ILE A 59 -12.62 7.46 14.19
N LYS A 60 -12.93 6.44 15.00
CA LYS A 60 -12.21 6.18 16.26
C LYS A 60 -10.72 5.94 16.01
N TRP A 61 -10.37 5.18 14.97
CA TRP A 61 -8.98 4.93 14.60
C TRP A 61 -8.24 6.19 14.15
N ASN A 62 -8.85 6.98 13.29
CA ASN A 62 -8.25 8.20 12.77
C ASN A 62 -8.05 9.24 13.87
N ARG A 63 -8.90 9.23 14.91
CA ARG A 63 -8.66 10.03 16.12
C ARG A 63 -7.43 9.53 16.89
N GLN A 64 -7.28 8.20 17.05
CA GLN A 64 -6.10 7.64 17.71
C GLN A 64 -4.81 7.91 16.92
N ARG A 65 -4.81 7.69 15.60
CA ARG A 65 -3.65 7.99 14.75
C ARG A 65 -3.23 9.45 14.81
N ARG A 66 -4.19 10.37 14.92
CA ARG A 66 -3.89 11.79 15.10
C ARG A 66 -3.25 12.08 16.46
N ARG A 67 -3.68 11.41 17.53
CA ARG A 67 -3.04 11.54 18.85
C ARG A 67 -1.58 11.06 18.82
N LEU A 68 -1.33 9.89 18.23
CA LEU A 68 0.02 9.36 18.06
C LEU A 68 0.90 10.30 17.22
N LEU A 69 0.37 10.84 16.12
CA LEU A 69 1.11 11.79 15.29
C LEU A 69 1.42 13.10 16.05
N ILE A 70 0.53 13.55 16.93
CA ILE A 70 0.79 14.72 17.78
C ILE A 70 1.89 14.39 18.79
N GLU A 71 1.84 13.24 19.45
CA GLU A 71 2.88 12.77 20.38
C GLU A 71 4.26 12.69 19.69
N ASP A 72 4.32 12.15 18.46
CA ASP A 72 5.55 12.08 17.65
C ASP A 72 6.08 13.48 17.29
N LEU A 73 5.19 14.41 16.93
CA LEU A 73 5.56 15.79 16.61
C LEU A 73 6.04 16.56 17.84
N GLU A 74 5.39 16.38 18.99
CA GLU A 74 5.81 16.97 20.27
C GLU A 74 7.19 16.45 20.69
N ALA A 75 7.42 15.14 20.57
CA ALA A 75 8.73 14.54 20.78
C ALA A 75 9.78 15.12 19.84
N ARG A 76 9.43 15.32 18.56
CA ARG A 76 10.33 15.97 17.59
C ARG A 76 10.65 17.40 17.99
N ILE A 77 9.64 18.22 18.32
CA ILE A 77 9.81 19.63 18.73
C ILE A 77 10.72 19.73 19.96
N ALA A 78 10.60 18.81 20.91
CA ALA A 78 11.47 18.77 22.08
C ALA A 78 12.95 18.53 21.73
N LEU A 79 13.23 17.71 20.69
CA LEU A 79 14.59 17.40 20.23
C LEU A 79 15.15 18.42 19.22
N MET A 80 14.28 19.13 18.48
CA MET A 80 14.67 20.11 17.45
C MET A 80 15.76 21.10 17.88
N PRO A 81 15.73 21.77 19.05
CA PRO A 81 16.74 22.77 19.39
C PRO A 81 18.14 22.18 19.54
N LEU A 82 18.26 20.95 20.05
CA LEU A 82 19.55 20.27 20.17
C LEU A 82 20.10 19.90 18.78
N LEU A 83 19.26 19.30 17.94
CA LEU A 83 19.65 18.92 16.57
C LEU A 83 20.03 20.14 15.73
N LEU A 84 19.34 21.28 15.93
CA LEU A 84 19.66 22.52 15.25
C LEU A 84 21.03 23.06 15.70
N ALA A 85 21.30 23.08 17.01
CA ALA A 85 22.59 23.52 17.53
C ALA A 85 23.76 22.63 17.04
N GLU A 86 23.57 21.32 16.99
CA GLU A 86 24.57 20.39 16.45
C GLU A 86 24.79 20.60 14.95
N LYS A 87 23.70 20.80 14.19
CA LYS A 87 23.78 21.11 12.76
C LYS A 87 24.53 22.42 12.52
N ASP A 88 24.21 23.47 13.26
CA ASP A 88 24.85 24.79 13.10
C ASP A 88 26.35 24.74 13.43
N ARG A 89 26.74 24.00 14.48
CA ARG A 89 28.16 23.75 14.78
C ARG A 89 28.86 23.02 13.65
N ARG A 90 28.24 21.96 13.13
CA ARG A 90 28.82 21.16 12.03
C ARG A 90 28.98 21.97 10.75
N THR A 91 28.00 22.80 10.38
CA THR A 91 28.07 23.62 9.16
C THR A 91 29.16 24.68 9.27
N LEU A 92 29.27 25.37 10.41
CA LEU A 92 30.31 26.37 10.64
C LEU A 92 31.71 25.74 10.68
N GLN A 93 31.87 24.55 11.25
CA GLN A 93 33.13 23.81 11.22
C GLN A 93 33.57 23.50 9.79
N MET A 94 32.69 22.94 8.96
CA MET A 94 33.01 22.62 7.56
C MET A 94 33.33 23.87 6.75
N LEU A 95 32.60 24.97 6.94
CA LEU A 95 32.91 26.23 6.26
C LEU A 95 34.26 26.81 6.70
N ARG A 96 34.61 26.65 7.98
CA ARG A 96 35.91 27.09 8.50
C ARG A 96 37.06 26.28 7.90
N GLU A 97 36.93 24.96 7.84
CA GLU A 97 37.87 24.05 7.16
C GLU A 97 38.04 24.44 5.69
N ASN A 98 36.94 24.62 4.96
CA ASN A 98 36.98 24.99 3.55
C ASN A 98 37.64 26.35 3.31
N LEU A 99 37.42 27.33 4.19
CA LEU A 99 38.06 28.66 4.09
C LEU A 99 39.57 28.57 4.35
N GLU A 100 39.99 27.76 5.32
CA GLU A 100 41.42 27.52 5.60
C GLU A 100 42.11 26.83 4.43
N GLU A 101 41.48 25.82 3.83
CA GLU A 101 41.98 25.15 2.62
C GLU A 101 42.00 26.08 1.41
N GLU A 102 40.94 26.87 1.19
CA GLU A 102 40.88 27.87 0.12
C GLU A 102 42.04 28.88 0.23
N ALA A 103 42.34 29.35 1.45
CA ALA A 103 43.45 30.28 1.69
C ALA A 103 44.81 29.69 1.30
N ILE A 104 44.99 28.38 1.52
CA ILE A 104 46.23 27.67 1.19
C ILE A 104 46.33 27.45 -0.32
N ILE A 105 45.23 27.03 -0.97
CA ILE A 105 45.19 26.67 -2.39
C ILE A 105 45.27 27.93 -3.27
N MET A 106 44.61 29.02 -2.89
CA MET A 106 44.46 30.23 -3.71
C MET A 106 45.48 31.32 -3.45
N LYS A 107 46.51 31.05 -2.62
CA LYS A 107 47.56 32.03 -2.26
C LYS A 107 48.30 32.63 -3.45
N ASP A 108 48.44 31.86 -4.55
CA ASP A 108 49.25 32.22 -5.70
C ASP A 108 48.44 32.88 -6.84
N VAL A 109 47.11 32.99 -6.69
CA VAL A 109 46.22 33.51 -7.74
C VAL A 109 46.00 35.01 -7.56
N PRO A 110 46.36 35.86 -8.54
CA PRO A 110 46.17 37.31 -8.43
C PRO A 110 44.68 37.67 -8.45
N ASN A 111 44.30 38.69 -7.67
CA ASN A 111 42.93 39.20 -7.50
C ASN A 111 41.93 38.22 -6.86
N TRP A 112 42.38 37.11 -6.25
CA TRP A 112 41.50 36.25 -5.47
C TRP A 112 41.35 36.78 -4.04
N LYS A 113 40.11 36.91 -3.56
CA LYS A 113 39.82 37.24 -2.16
C LYS A 113 39.16 36.05 -1.48
N VAL A 114 39.88 35.45 -0.54
CA VAL A 114 39.42 34.28 0.21
C VAL A 114 38.17 34.61 1.01
N GLY A 115 37.14 33.78 0.90
CA GLY A 115 35.89 33.94 1.64
C GLY A 115 35.06 35.17 1.25
N GLU A 116 35.30 35.77 0.08
CA GLU A 116 34.44 36.85 -0.43
C GLU A 116 33.06 36.29 -0.79
N SER A 117 32.00 36.89 -0.24
CA SER A 117 30.63 36.46 -0.53
C SER A 117 30.25 36.78 -1.97
N VAL A 118 29.74 35.79 -2.70
CA VAL A 118 29.21 35.96 -4.07
C VAL A 118 28.01 36.93 -4.09
N PHE A 119 27.28 37.01 -2.98
CA PHE A 119 26.13 37.90 -2.83
C PHE A 119 26.55 39.29 -2.36
N ASN A 120 25.85 40.30 -2.87
CA ASN A 120 26.04 41.71 -2.46
C ASN A 120 25.44 42.03 -1.06
N THR A 121 24.84 41.05 -0.38
CA THR A 121 24.17 41.24 0.90
C THR A 121 25.03 40.77 2.07
N THR A 122 25.01 41.50 3.18
CA THR A 122 25.66 41.10 4.45
C THR A 122 24.87 40.04 5.24
N ARG A 123 23.70 39.62 4.72
CA ARG A 123 22.87 38.59 5.34
C ARG A 123 23.51 37.22 5.18
N TRP A 124 23.40 36.40 6.22
CA TRP A 124 23.75 34.98 6.14
C TRP A 124 22.92 34.25 5.09
N VAL A 125 23.59 33.56 4.16
CA VAL A 125 22.98 32.68 3.18
C VAL A 125 23.35 31.24 3.53
N PRO A 126 22.39 30.31 3.63
CA PRO A 126 22.70 28.92 3.91
C PRO A 126 23.57 28.34 2.78
N PRO A 127 24.66 27.64 3.10
CA PRO A 127 25.59 27.15 2.09
C PRO A 127 24.97 26.02 1.27
N LEU A 128 25.37 25.94 0.01
CA LEU A 128 24.98 24.85 -0.89
C LEU A 128 25.73 23.56 -0.52
N ILE A 129 25.17 22.40 -0.91
CA ILE A 129 25.85 21.11 -0.68
C ILE A 129 27.23 21.09 -1.35
N GLY A 130 27.38 21.71 -2.52
CA GLY A 130 28.66 21.84 -3.22
C GLY A 130 29.66 22.76 -2.51
N GLU A 131 29.20 23.78 -1.78
CA GLU A 131 30.08 24.67 -1.01
C GLU A 131 30.59 24.00 0.27
N LEU A 132 29.79 23.11 0.87
CA LEU A 132 30.19 22.34 2.06
C LEU A 132 31.07 21.15 1.72
N TYR A 133 30.69 20.36 0.71
CA TYR A 133 31.33 19.08 0.40
C TYR A 133 32.22 19.12 -0.86
N GLY A 134 32.48 20.30 -1.44
CA GLY A 134 33.25 20.42 -2.67
C GLY A 134 34.69 19.91 -2.60
N LEU A 135 35.32 20.01 -1.42
CA LEU A 135 36.70 19.55 -1.16
C LEU A 135 36.74 18.12 -0.58
N ARG A 136 35.58 17.54 -0.27
CA ARG A 136 35.46 16.19 0.32
C ARG A 136 35.49 15.10 -0.75
N THR A 137 35.53 13.85 -0.29
CA THR A 137 35.50 12.68 -1.18
C THR A 137 34.18 12.60 -1.96
N SER A 138 34.25 12.05 -3.16
CA SER A 138 33.08 11.85 -4.02
C SER A 138 32.01 10.96 -3.37
N GLU A 139 32.42 10.00 -2.53
CA GLU A 139 31.53 9.14 -1.76
C GLU A 139 30.68 9.94 -0.78
N GLU A 140 31.29 10.84 -0.01
CA GLU A 140 30.58 11.71 0.93
C GLU A 140 29.58 12.61 0.19
N VAL A 141 30.00 13.22 -0.92
CA VAL A 141 29.13 14.06 -1.76
C VAL A 141 27.90 13.29 -2.24
N VAL A 142 28.09 12.07 -2.75
CA VAL A 142 26.99 11.21 -3.23
C VAL A 142 26.07 10.79 -2.08
N SER A 143 26.65 10.44 -0.93
CA SER A 143 25.89 10.00 0.25
C SER A 143 25.00 11.12 0.80
N VAL A 144 25.49 12.36 0.88
CA VAL A 144 24.72 13.49 1.39
C VAL A 144 23.71 13.98 0.35
N GLY A 145 24.12 14.07 -0.92
CA GLY A 145 23.26 14.56 -2.00
C GLY A 145 22.11 13.62 -2.35
N ARG A 146 22.36 12.29 -2.37
CA ARG A 146 21.38 11.29 -2.82
C ARG A 146 21.07 10.20 -1.81
N GLY A 147 21.75 10.10 -0.67
CA GLY A 147 21.56 9.00 0.29
C GLY A 147 20.11 8.81 0.69
N HIS A 148 19.41 9.89 1.05
CA HIS A 148 18.00 9.82 1.43
C HIS A 148 17.10 9.23 0.33
N LEU A 149 17.40 9.41 -0.96
CA LEU A 149 16.62 8.86 -2.07
C LEU A 149 16.85 7.35 -2.23
N TRP A 150 18.04 6.85 -1.94
CA TRP A 150 18.38 5.43 -2.07
C TRP A 150 17.84 4.58 -0.91
N TYR A 151 17.52 5.17 0.23
CA TYR A 151 17.14 4.49 1.47
C TYR A 151 15.67 4.72 1.90
N THR A 152 14.84 5.29 1.03
CA THR A 152 13.37 5.43 1.21
C THR A 152 12.63 4.42 0.35
#